data_AF-A0A060CF71-F1
#
_entry.id   AF-A0A060CF71-F1
#
_cell.length_a   1.000
_cell.length_b   1.000
_cell.length_c   1.000
_cell.angle_alpha   90.00
_cell.angle_beta   90.00
_cell.angle_gamma   90.00
#
_symmetry.space_group_name_H-M   'P 1'
#
loop_
_entity.id
_entity.type
_entity.pdbx_description
1 polymer ?
#
loop_
_entity_poly.entity_id
_entity_poly.type
_entity_poly.pdbx_seq_one_letter_code
_entity_poly.pdbx_strand_id
1 'polypeptide(L)' 'DVISALYGNKILLADATVYNLSDRGIKFHNLYHPSNKIDMDWVEKNTKIIHYYGKNKPWKENYRGILKKYYDKYAE' A
#
# COMPACT_ATOMS: atom_id res chain seq x y z
N ASP A 1 -10.81 -14.78 -0.99
CA ASP A 1 -12.02 -15.57 -0.69
C ASP A 1 -11.71 -16.85 0.07
N VAL A 2 -11.01 -17.83 -0.52
CA VAL A 2 -10.77 -19.14 0.15
C VAL A 2 -10.09 -19.01 1.52
N ILE A 3 -8.99 -18.27 1.63
CA ILE A 3 -8.27 -18.08 2.91
C ILE A 3 -9.18 -17.41 3.95
N SER A 4 -9.90 -16.37 3.56
CA SER A 4 -10.80 -15.63 4.45
C SER A 4 -11.98 -16.49 4.90
N ALA A 5 -12.57 -17.28 4.01
CA ALA A 5 -13.71 -18.14 4.31
C ALA A 5 -13.33 -19.30 5.24
N LEU A 6 -12.16 -19.91 5.04
CA LEU A 6 -11.73 -21.08 5.82
C LEU A 6 -11.03 -20.70 7.13
N TYR A 7 -10.34 -19.57 7.17
CA TYR A 7 -9.42 -19.23 8.26
C TYR A 7 -9.57 -17.81 8.79
N GLY A 8 -10.58 -17.04 8.39
CA GLY A 8 -10.74 -15.65 8.82
C GLY A 8 -10.77 -15.47 10.34
N ASN A 9 -11.37 -16.42 11.07
CA ASN A 9 -11.41 -16.41 12.54
C ASN A 9 -10.13 -16.94 13.23
N LYS A 10 -9.14 -17.38 12.44
CA LYS A 10 -7.83 -17.88 12.92
C LYS A 10 -6.67 -16.97 12.52
N ILE A 11 -6.96 -15.86 11.85
CA ILE A 11 -5.95 -14.92 11.35
C ILE A 11 -5.97 -13.67 12.24
N LEU A 12 -4.80 -13.32 12.77
CA LEU A 12 -4.61 -12.04 13.43
C LEU A 12 -4.59 -10.92 12.39
N LEU A 13 -5.28 -9.82 12.70
CA LEU A 13 -5.31 -8.65 11.83
C LEU A 13 -4.04 -7.82 12.01
N ALA A 14 -3.40 -7.49 10.90
CA ALA A 14 -2.30 -6.53 10.84
C ALA A 14 -2.77 -5.24 10.16
N ASP A 15 -2.20 -4.11 10.55
CA ASP A 15 -2.50 -2.83 9.92
C ASP A 15 -2.00 -2.83 8.47
N ALA A 16 -2.93 -2.78 7.52
CA ALA A 16 -2.62 -2.79 6.10
C ALA A 16 -1.85 -1.53 5.65
N THR A 17 -1.99 -0.40 6.35
CA THR A 17 -1.25 0.83 6.04
C THR A 17 0.22 0.73 6.44
N VAL A 18 0.56 -0.17 7.38
CA VAL A 18 1.93 -0.44 7.82
C VAL A 18 2.55 -1.60 7.05
N TYR A 19 1.82 -2.72 6.89
CA TYR A 19 2.37 -3.98 6.41
C TYR A 19 1.88 -4.40 5.01
N ASN A 20 1.06 -3.60 4.33
CA ASN A 20 0.52 -3.94 3.01
C ASN A 20 0.10 -2.69 2.21
N LEU A 21 0.88 -1.60 2.30
CA LEU A 21 0.47 -0.31 1.73
C LEU A 21 0.59 -0.31 0.21
N SER A 22 -0.36 0.33 -0.47
CA SER A 22 -0.35 0.51 -1.93
C SER A 22 -0.89 1.89 -2.31
N ASP A 23 -0.52 2.39 -3.49
CA ASP A 23 -1.08 3.67 -4.00
C ASP A 23 -2.60 3.65 -4.15
N ARG A 24 -3.19 2.49 -4.47
CA ARG A 24 -4.66 2.34 -4.47
C ARG A 24 -5.22 2.44 -3.04
N GLY A 25 -4.56 1.84 -2.06
CA GLY A 25 -4.92 1.96 -0.65
C GLY A 25 -4.83 3.39 -0.15
N ILE A 26 -3.74 4.11 -0.47
CA ILE A 26 -3.56 5.53 -0.15
C ILE A 26 -4.71 6.36 -0.74
N LYS A 27 -5.04 6.15 -2.02
CA LYS A 27 -6.15 6.87 -2.67
C LYS A 27 -7.47 6.68 -1.93
N PHE A 28 -7.82 5.44 -1.56
CA PHE A 28 -9.06 5.19 -0.84
C PHE A 28 -9.03 5.75 0.58
N HIS A 29 -7.94 5.54 1.31
CA HIS A 29 -7.78 6.09 2.65
C HIS A 29 -7.95 7.61 2.65
N ASN A 30 -7.26 8.33 1.77
CA ASN A 30 -7.31 9.79 1.72
C ASN A 30 -8.65 10.34 1.22
N LEU A 31 -9.42 9.53 0.48
CA LEU A 31 -10.79 9.88 0.09
C LEU A 31 -11.75 9.82 1.29
N TYR A 32 -11.61 8.81 2.15
CA TYR A 32 -12.46 8.63 3.33
C TYR A 32 -11.97 9.38 4.58
N HIS A 33 -10.69 9.75 4.64
CA HIS A 33 -10.05 10.43 5.77
C HIS A 33 -9.34 11.72 5.33
N PRO A 34 -10.07 12.74 4.85
CA PRO A 34 -9.48 13.94 4.26
C PRO A 34 -8.66 14.78 5.24
N SER A 35 -8.92 14.67 6.55
CA SER A 35 -8.18 15.36 7.62
C SER A 35 -6.94 14.61 8.11
N ASN A 36 -6.78 13.34 7.75
CA ASN A 36 -5.65 12.50 8.14
C ASN A 36 -5.14 11.75 6.91
N LYS A 37 -4.49 12.46 6.00
CA LYS A 37 -4.03 11.88 4.74
C LYS A 37 -2.72 11.13 4.95
N ILE A 38 -2.58 10.03 4.21
CA ILE A 38 -1.30 9.38 3.98
C ILE A 38 -0.61 10.13 2.84
N ASP A 39 0.43 10.87 3.20
CA ASP A 39 1.40 11.48 2.28
C ASP A 39 2.77 10.82 2.44
N MET A 40 3.79 11.36 1.79
CA MET A 40 5.13 10.77 1.82
C MET A 40 5.75 10.76 3.22
N ASP A 41 5.53 11.81 4.03
CA ASP A 41 6.07 11.88 5.38
C ASP A 41 5.45 10.82 6.29
N TRP A 42 4.14 10.60 6.13
CA TRP A 42 3.46 9.50 6.81
C TRP A 42 4.03 8.13 6.39
N VAL A 43 4.26 7.93 5.09
CA VAL A 43 4.78 6.66 4.56
C VAL A 43 6.16 6.35 5.15
N GLU A 44 7.09 7.31 5.12
CA GLU A 44 8.45 7.13 5.67
C GLU A 44 8.44 6.75 7.15
N LYS A 45 7.55 7.37 7.92
CA LYS A 45 7.48 7.13 9.37
C LYS A 45 6.88 5.77 9.72
N ASN A 46 5.83 5.36 9.02
CA ASN A 46 4.95 4.27 9.47
C ASN A 46 5.09 2.99 8.64
N THR A 47 5.28 3.10 7.32
CA THR A 47 5.17 1.94 6.42
C THR A 47 6.39 1.05 6.46
N LYS A 48 6.17 -0.27 6.47
CA LYS A 48 7.22 -1.30 6.47
C LYS A 48 7.21 -2.14 5.19
N ILE A 49 6.04 -2.38 4.60
CA ILE A 49 5.92 -3.17 3.38
C ILE A 49 5.04 -2.43 2.38
N ILE A 50 5.59 -2.24 1.17
CA ILE A 50 4.87 -1.69 0.03
C ILE A 50 4.47 -2.83 -0.90
N HIS A 51 3.20 -2.87 -1.28
CA HIS A 51 2.63 -3.86 -2.16
C HIS A 51 2.12 -3.24 -3.47
N TYR A 52 2.91 -3.38 -4.54
CA TYR A 52 2.56 -2.94 -5.88
C TYR A 52 1.61 -3.94 -6.59
N TYR A 53 0.37 -4.09 -6.13
CA TYR A 53 -0.60 -5.01 -6.73
C TYR A 53 -1.35 -4.43 -7.94
N GLY A 54 -1.98 -5.31 -8.72
CA GLY A 54 -2.76 -4.94 -9.90
C GLY A 54 -1.91 -4.52 -11.10
N LYS A 55 -2.51 -3.77 -12.03
CA LYS A 55 -1.91 -3.43 -13.34
C LYS A 55 -0.87 -2.29 -13.29
N ASN A 56 -0.96 -1.43 -12.27
CA ASN A 56 -0.13 -0.22 -12.08
C ASN A 56 1.20 -0.60 -11.42
N LYS A 57 2.12 -1.17 -12.21
CA LYS A 57 3.40 -1.68 -11.73
C LYS A 57 4.50 -0.62 -11.85
N PRO A 58 5.42 -0.50 -10.87
CA PRO A 58 6.40 0.58 -10.83
C PRO A 58 7.46 0.51 -11.94
N TRP A 59 7.71 -0.66 -12.50
CA TRP A 59 8.58 -0.86 -13.67
C TRP A 59 7.93 -0.50 -15.01
N LYS A 60 6.68 -0.01 -15.01
CA LYS A 60 6.03 0.50 -16.22
C LYS A 60 6.19 2.01 -16.30
N GLU A 61 6.43 2.51 -17.50
CA GLU A 61 6.57 3.95 -17.78
C GLU A 61 5.36 4.77 -17.32
N ASN A 62 4.16 4.19 -17.42
CA ASN A 62 2.91 4.85 -17.07
C ASN A 62 2.48 4.63 -15.60
N TYR A 63 3.41 4.30 -14.70
CA TYR A 63 3.11 4.18 -13.28
C TYR A 63 2.52 5.48 -12.71
N ARG A 64 1.47 5.36 -11.89
CA ARG A 64 0.86 6.49 -11.19
C ARG A 64 0.85 6.24 -9.70
N GLY A 65 1.46 7.13 -8.93
CA GLY A 65 1.49 7.00 -7.48
C GLY A 65 2.73 7.59 -6.84
N ILE A 66 2.65 7.84 -5.54
CA ILE A 66 3.72 8.47 -4.77
C ILE A 66 4.80 7.45 -4.35
N LEU A 67 4.48 6.15 -4.40
CA LEU A 67 5.38 5.09 -3.94
C LEU A 67 6.44 4.68 -4.98
N LYS A 68 6.49 5.27 -6.18
CA LYS A 68 7.43 4.87 -7.26
C LYS A 68 8.89 4.93 -6.81
N LYS A 69 9.25 5.98 -6.06
CA LYS A 69 10.63 6.25 -5.64
C LYS A 69 11.29 5.09 -4.88
N TYR A 70 10.50 4.29 -4.16
CA TYR A 70 11.04 3.16 -3.40
C TYR A 70 11.42 2.00 -4.32
N TYR A 71 10.58 1.69 -5.32
CA TYR A 71 10.94 0.69 -6.32
C TYR A 71 12.18 1.14 -7.08
N ASP A 72 12.20 2.37 -7.57
CA ASP A 72 13.32 2.91 -8.35
C ASP A 72 14.64 2.86 -7.56
N LYS A 73 14.59 3.08 -6.23
CA LYS A 73 15.75 3.01 -5.34
C LYS A 73 16.34 1.59 -5.21
N TYR A 74 15.53 0.54 -5.32
CA TYR A 74 15.93 -0.85 -5.03
C TYR A 74 15.86 -1.77 -6.26
N ALA A 75 15.51 -1.27 -7.43
CA ALA A 75 15.37 -2.06 -8.66
C ALA A 75 16.71 -2.38 -9.35
N GLU A 76 17.83 -1.97 -8.76
CA GLU A 76 19.20 -2.29 -9.21
C GLU A 76 19.57 -3.75 -8.91
#